data_AF-A0AB39ZDX7-F1
#
_entry.id   AF-A0AB39ZDX7-F1
#
_cell.length_a   1.000
_cell.length_b   1.000
_cell.length_c   1.000
_cell.angle_alpha   90.00
_cell.angle_beta   90.00
_cell.angle_gamma   90.00
#
_symmetry.space_group_name_H-M   'P 1'
#
loop_
_entity.id
_entity.type
_entity.pdbx_description
1 polymer ?
#
loop_
_entity_poly.entity_id
_entity_poly.type
_entity_poly.pdbx_seq_one_letter_code
_entity_poly.pdbx_strand_id
1 'polypeptide(L)'
;MADVHELIVTCIIFLYQIFLIFRSIHPLKKDALLLILHNFLLYYVINMFKHLAQASINSDGPVNTFYYVPLVYEENVPSGSHQSWHEVLRSSSWQFFEVLFRHHLALLLPFNLALLVPRCKLAFISTLVLVSNFVMFVCFSSAICQLVLATSHAHGLRLLAILCVGPVCQGLLVCRLLARIWLSQWILV
;
A
#
# COMPACT_ATOMS: atom_id res chain seq x y z
N MET A 1 -26.88 -37.01 -3.75
CA MET A 1 -25.83 -36.95 -2.72
C MET A 1 -24.42 -37.15 -3.28
N ALA A 2 -24.22 -37.98 -4.32
CA ALA A 2 -22.91 -38.16 -4.96
C ALA A 2 -22.30 -36.87 -5.54
N ASP A 3 -23.10 -36.05 -6.24
CA ASP A 3 -22.61 -34.81 -6.88
C ASP A 3 -22.04 -33.77 -5.89
N VAL A 4 -22.66 -33.64 -4.72
CA VAL A 4 -22.18 -32.68 -3.70
C VAL A 4 -20.87 -33.16 -3.09
N HIS A 5 -20.72 -34.47 -2.90
CA HIS A 5 -19.49 -35.05 -2.40
C HIS A 5 -18.34 -34.92 -3.41
N GLU A 6 -18.60 -35.14 -4.69
CA GLU A 6 -17.62 -34.94 -5.77
C GLU A 6 -17.20 -33.46 -5.90
N LEU A 7 -18.15 -32.53 -5.77
CA LEU A 7 -17.87 -31.10 -5.77
C LEU A 7 -16.96 -30.70 -4.59
N ILE A 8 -17.25 -31.20 -3.38
CA ILE A 8 -16.44 -30.92 -2.19
C ILE A 8 -15.02 -31.47 -2.36
N VAL A 9 -14.88 -32.72 -2.82
CA VAL A 9 -13.56 -33.34 -3.04
C VAL A 9 -12.76 -32.57 -4.10
N THR A 10 -13.41 -32.18 -5.21
CA THR A 10 -12.76 -31.38 -6.26
C THR A 10 -12.31 -30.03 -5.73
N CYS A 11 -13.12 -29.37 -4.90
CA CYS A 11 -12.75 -28.10 -4.27
C CYS A 11 -11.55 -28.25 -3.33
N ILE A 12 -11.51 -29.32 -2.53
CA ILE A 12 -10.37 -29.62 -1.64
C ILE A 12 -9.10 -29.85 -2.47
N ILE A 13 -9.16 -30.65 -3.53
CA ILE A 13 -8.01 -30.92 -4.41
C ILE A 13 -7.52 -29.61 -5.04
N PHE A 14 -8.43 -28.79 -5.54
CA PHE A 14 -8.10 -27.50 -6.15
C PHE A 14 -7.41 -26.56 -5.16
N LEU A 15 -7.97 -26.39 -3.95
CA LEU A 15 -7.37 -25.57 -2.89
C LEU A 15 -5.99 -26.10 -2.45
N TYR A 16 -5.84 -27.42 -2.38
CA TYR A 16 -4.57 -28.05 -2.05
C TYR A 16 -3.52 -27.83 -3.13
N GLN A 17 -3.88 -27.94 -4.42
CA GLN A 17 -2.97 -27.63 -5.51
C GLN A 17 -2.55 -26.16 -5.52
N ILE A 18 -3.49 -25.24 -5.29
CA ILE A 18 -3.18 -23.82 -5.11
C ILE A 18 -2.17 -23.65 -3.98
N PHE A 19 -2.40 -24.27 -2.82
CA PHE A 19 -1.48 -24.20 -1.68
C PHE A 19 -0.08 -24.73 -2.02
N LEU A 20 0.03 -25.86 -2.74
CA LEU A 20 1.31 -26.40 -3.17
C LEU A 20 2.06 -25.48 -4.14
N ILE A 21 1.34 -24.85 -5.09
CA ILE A 21 1.91 -23.85 -5.99
C ILE A 21 2.42 -22.65 -5.19
N PHE A 22 1.62 -22.13 -4.26
CA PHE A 22 2.08 -21.05 -3.40
C PHE A 22 3.30 -21.49 -2.58
N ARG A 23 3.32 -22.71 -2.05
CA ARG A 23 4.46 -23.23 -1.28
C ARG A 23 5.76 -23.25 -2.11
N SER A 24 5.70 -23.62 -3.39
CA SER A 24 6.88 -23.74 -4.25
C SER A 24 7.51 -22.41 -4.66
N ILE A 25 6.78 -21.28 -4.57
CA ILE A 25 7.33 -19.95 -4.87
C ILE A 25 8.41 -19.58 -3.86
N HIS A 26 9.55 -19.10 -4.36
CA HIS A 26 10.68 -18.66 -3.55
C HIS A 26 10.25 -17.61 -2.50
N PRO A 27 10.68 -17.71 -1.23
CA PRO A 27 10.25 -16.83 -0.15
C PRO A 27 10.47 -15.33 -0.42
N LEU A 28 11.55 -14.99 -1.14
CA LEU A 28 11.81 -13.60 -1.56
C LEU A 28 10.76 -13.08 -2.55
N LYS A 29 10.35 -13.91 -3.52
CA LYS A 29 9.33 -13.55 -4.52
C LYS A 29 7.97 -13.35 -3.87
N LYS A 30 7.63 -14.16 -2.86
CA LYS A 30 6.40 -14.00 -2.06
C LYS A 30 6.34 -12.65 -1.36
N ASP A 31 7.41 -12.29 -0.66
CA ASP A 31 7.44 -11.05 0.12
C ASP A 31 7.49 -9.82 -0.81
N ALA A 32 8.17 -9.92 -1.96
CA ALA A 32 8.14 -8.89 -2.98
C ALA A 32 6.74 -8.71 -3.60
N LEU A 33 6.04 -9.80 -3.92
CA LEU A 33 4.67 -9.75 -4.43
C LEU A 33 3.71 -9.16 -3.39
N LEU A 34 3.88 -9.51 -2.12
CA LEU A 34 3.11 -8.95 -1.01
C LEU A 34 3.36 -7.44 -0.85
N LEU A 35 4.61 -6.99 -1.01
CA LEU A 35 4.96 -5.56 -1.00
C LEU A 35 4.30 -4.82 -2.18
N ILE A 36 4.27 -5.42 -3.38
CA ILE A 36 3.59 -4.84 -4.54
C ILE A 36 2.09 -4.73 -4.29
N LEU A 37 1.46 -5.81 -3.83
CA LEU A 37 0.03 -5.82 -3.49
C LEU A 37 -0.28 -4.76 -2.43
N HIS A 38 0.55 -4.65 -1.40
CA HIS A 38 0.42 -3.65 -0.35
C HIS A 38 0.48 -2.22 -0.91
N ASN A 39 1.44 -1.93 -1.79
CA ASN A 39 1.56 -0.59 -2.39
C ASN A 39 0.37 -0.25 -3.30
N PHE A 40 -0.24 -1.24 -3.97
CA PHE A 40 -1.51 -1.04 -4.66
C PHE A 40 -2.65 -0.74 -3.68
N LEU A 41 -2.75 -1.52 -2.59
CA LEU A 41 -3.77 -1.31 -1.57
C LEU A 41 -3.60 0.02 -0.80
N LEU A 42 -2.37 0.52 -0.71
CA LEU A 42 -2.03 1.79 -0.06
C LEU A 42 -2.78 2.96 -0.71
N TYR A 43 -3.14 2.87 -2.00
CA TYR A 43 -4.01 3.84 -2.67
C TYR A 43 -5.35 4.02 -1.92
N TYR A 44 -6.00 2.92 -1.52
CA TYR A 44 -7.25 2.97 -0.77
C TYR A 44 -7.05 3.55 0.63
N VAL A 45 -5.95 3.20 1.28
CA VAL A 45 -5.60 3.73 2.62
C VAL A 45 -5.36 5.24 2.56
N ILE A 46 -4.66 5.73 1.53
CA ILE A 46 -4.43 7.15 1.30
C ILE A 46 -5.75 7.88 1.04
N ASN A 47 -6.63 7.31 0.21
CA ASN A 47 -7.95 7.92 -0.04
C ASN A 47 -8.79 7.98 1.24
N MET A 48 -8.82 6.90 2.03
CA MET A 48 -9.50 6.89 3.34
C MET A 48 -8.94 7.96 4.28
N PHE A 49 -7.62 8.17 4.29
CA PHE A 49 -6.99 9.26 5.04
C PHE A 49 -7.44 10.65 4.55
N LYS A 50 -7.46 10.87 3.23
CA LYS A 50 -7.92 12.15 2.66
C LYS A 50 -9.37 12.45 3.01
N HIS A 51 -10.27 11.47 2.92
CA HIS A 51 -11.66 11.62 3.34
C HIS A 51 -11.78 11.93 4.84
N LEU A 52 -11.00 11.25 5.68
CA LEU A 52 -10.99 11.53 7.11
C LEU A 52 -10.50 12.96 7.42
N ALA A 53 -9.45 13.42 6.73
CA ALA A 53 -8.92 14.77 6.88
C ALA A 53 -9.93 15.83 6.44
N GLN A 54 -10.72 15.60 5.39
CA GLN A 54 -11.80 16.51 4.98
C GLN A 54 -13.00 16.48 5.93
N ALA A 55 -13.42 15.29 6.37
CA ALA A 55 -14.53 15.14 7.32
C ALA A 55 -14.23 15.87 8.64
N SER A 56 -12.95 15.91 9.07
CA SER A 56 -12.54 16.60 10.30
C SER A 56 -12.79 18.11 10.30
N ILE A 57 -13.00 18.72 9.14
CA ILE A 57 -13.27 20.17 8.98
C ILE A 57 -14.65 20.47 8.39
N ASN A 58 -15.55 19.47 8.30
CA ASN A 58 -16.88 19.60 7.67
C ASN A 58 -16.86 20.23 6.28
N SER A 59 -15.80 19.98 5.50
CA SER A 59 -15.65 20.54 4.16
C SER A 59 -16.22 19.58 3.12
N ASP A 60 -17.25 20.02 2.40
CA ASP A 60 -17.78 19.33 1.21
C ASP A 60 -16.94 19.70 -0.02
N GLY A 61 -16.25 18.71 -0.62
CA GLY A 61 -15.47 18.92 -1.84
C GLY A 61 -14.80 17.65 -2.34
N PRO A 62 -14.51 17.52 -3.65
CA PRO A 62 -13.93 16.32 -4.22
C PRO A 62 -12.57 16.05 -3.59
N VAL A 63 -12.36 14.89 -2.97
CA VAL A 63 -11.02 14.40 -2.63
C VAL A 63 -10.25 14.28 -3.93
N ASN A 64 -9.07 14.90 -4.02
CA ASN A 64 -8.23 14.85 -5.20
C ASN A 64 -7.76 13.38 -5.36
N THR A 65 -8.53 12.60 -6.11
CA THR A 65 -8.29 11.20 -6.42
C THR A 65 -7.08 11.17 -7.35
N PHE A 66 -6.16 10.23 -7.13
CA PHE A 66 -5.04 10.10 -8.05
C PHE A 66 -5.62 9.73 -9.43
N TYR A 67 -5.50 10.63 -10.41
CA TYR A 67 -6.09 10.55 -11.76
C TYR A 67 -5.74 9.29 -12.59
N TYR A 68 -5.02 8.31 -12.04
CA TYR A 68 -4.43 7.19 -12.78
C TYR A 68 -4.78 5.78 -12.27
N VAL A 69 -5.59 5.64 -11.21
CA VAL A 69 -6.12 4.32 -10.82
C VAL A 69 -7.55 4.21 -11.35
N PRO A 70 -7.87 3.25 -12.24
CA PRO A 70 -9.20 3.14 -12.87
C PRO A 70 -10.33 2.80 -11.88
N LEU A 71 -9.98 2.44 -10.64
CA LEU A 71 -10.89 2.39 -9.51
C LEU A 71 -10.89 3.74 -8.80
N VAL A 72 -11.44 4.75 -9.48
CA VAL A 72 -11.79 6.01 -8.84
C VAL A 72 -13.05 5.74 -8.01
N TYR A 73 -12.89 5.68 -6.69
CA TYR A 73 -14.04 5.81 -5.80
C TYR A 73 -14.40 7.30 -5.76
N GLU A 74 -15.23 7.71 -6.71
CA GLU A 74 -15.89 9.02 -6.71
C GLU A 74 -17.16 8.87 -5.87
N GLU A 75 -17.10 9.27 -4.61
CA GLU A 75 -18.33 9.45 -3.83
C GLU A 75 -18.97 10.76 -4.28
N ASN A 76 -20.23 10.71 -4.72
CA ASN A 76 -20.96 11.88 -5.22
C ASN A 76 -21.07 12.94 -4.11
N VAL A 77 -20.45 14.10 -4.32
CA VAL A 77 -20.50 15.23 -3.39
C VAL A 77 -21.75 16.07 -3.67
N PRO A 78 -22.60 16.36 -2.66
CA PRO A 78 -23.63 17.38 -2.79
C PRO A 78 -22.96 18.75 -2.86
N SER A 79 -23.32 19.55 -3.86
CA SER A 79 -22.76 20.88 -4.12
C SER A 79 -23.02 21.84 -2.95
N GLY A 80 -22.01 22.01 -2.09
CA GLY A 80 -22.01 22.91 -0.93
C GLY A 80 -20.66 23.62 -0.77
N SER A 81 -20.71 24.83 -0.23
CA SER A 81 -19.66 25.86 -0.08
C SER A 81 -18.19 25.44 -0.03
N HIS A 82 -17.35 26.19 -0.76
CA HIS A 82 -15.88 26.25 -0.64
C HIS A 82 -15.41 26.42 0.82
N GLN A 83 -15.16 25.32 1.53
CA GLN A 83 -14.34 25.34 2.75
C GLN A 83 -12.93 24.84 2.42
N SER A 84 -11.96 25.48 3.07
CA SER A 84 -10.54 25.30 2.80
C SER A 84 -10.05 23.92 3.21
N TRP A 85 -9.48 23.18 2.26
CA TRP A 85 -8.73 21.94 2.49
C TRP A 85 -7.87 21.96 3.76
N HIS A 86 -7.84 20.83 4.48
CA HIS A 86 -7.01 20.65 5.67
C HIS A 86 -5.54 21.02 5.38
N GLU A 87 -4.91 21.85 6.23
CA GLU A 87 -3.54 22.38 6.03
C GLU A 87 -2.51 21.27 5.74
N VAL A 88 -2.68 20.10 6.37
CA VAL A 88 -1.87 18.90 6.14
C VAL A 88 -1.89 18.45 4.67
N LEU A 89 -3.04 18.48 3.99
CA LEU A 89 -3.15 18.11 2.56
C LEU A 89 -2.56 19.17 1.62
N ARG A 90 -2.46 20.42 2.09
CA ARG A 90 -1.80 21.52 1.37
C ARG A 90 -0.29 21.60 1.64
N SER A 91 0.20 20.85 2.63
CA SER A 91 1.62 20.85 3.00
C SER A 91 2.50 20.39 1.84
N SER A 92 3.69 20.98 1.73
CA SER A 92 4.70 20.56 0.75
C SER A 92 5.11 19.10 0.94
N SER A 93 5.10 18.60 2.17
CA SER A 93 5.32 17.19 2.51
C SER A 93 4.29 16.26 1.92
N TRP A 94 3.00 16.64 1.95
CA TRP A 94 1.93 15.84 1.37
C TRP A 94 1.98 15.84 -0.16
N GLN A 95 2.22 17.00 -0.77
CA GLN A 95 2.40 17.10 -2.22
C GLN A 95 3.59 16.27 -2.70
N PHE A 96 4.71 16.33 -1.97
CA PHE A 96 5.87 15.48 -2.24
C PHE A 96 5.54 14.00 -2.11
N PHE A 97 4.81 13.60 -1.05
CA PHE A 97 4.36 12.23 -0.87
C PHE A 97 3.49 11.74 -2.04
N GLU A 98 2.53 12.53 -2.50
CA GLU A 98 1.68 12.14 -3.64
C GLU A 98 2.49 11.96 -4.92
N VAL A 99 3.42 12.86 -5.20
CA VAL A 99 4.31 12.74 -6.36
C VAL A 99 5.19 11.51 -6.23
N LEU A 100 5.78 11.28 -5.06
CA LEU A 100 6.61 10.11 -4.78
C LEU A 100 5.81 8.81 -4.95
N PHE A 101 4.59 8.75 -4.43
CA PHE A 101 3.72 7.58 -4.54
C PHE A 101 3.39 7.26 -6.01
N ARG A 102 3.14 8.28 -6.85
CA ARG A 102 2.93 8.08 -8.29
C ARG A 102 4.16 7.47 -8.97
N HIS A 103 5.34 8.01 -8.69
CA HIS A 103 6.59 7.47 -9.24
C HIS A 103 6.89 6.07 -8.67
N HIS A 104 6.50 5.82 -7.42
CA HIS A 104 6.63 4.50 -6.81
C HIS A 104 5.80 3.44 -7.51
N LEU A 105 4.53 3.73 -7.82
CA LEU A 105 3.68 2.80 -8.57
C LEU A 105 4.26 2.49 -9.94
N ALA A 106 4.81 3.50 -10.64
CA ALA A 106 5.52 3.28 -11.90
C ALA A 106 6.77 2.41 -11.73
N LEU A 107 7.45 2.49 -10.58
CA LEU A 107 8.63 1.68 -10.23
C LEU A 107 8.28 0.21 -9.88
N LEU A 108 7.05 -0.09 -9.50
CA LEU A 108 6.63 -1.48 -9.22
C LEU A 108 6.66 -2.36 -10.47
N LEU A 109 6.43 -1.80 -11.66
CA LEU A 109 6.50 -2.53 -12.92
C LEU A 109 7.94 -3.01 -13.24
N PRO A 110 8.97 -2.14 -13.29
CA PRO A 110 10.35 -2.60 -13.49
C PRO A 110 10.83 -3.49 -12.34
N PHE A 111 10.31 -3.33 -11.12
CA PHE A 111 10.59 -4.25 -10.02
C PHE A 111 10.02 -5.66 -10.26
N ASN A 112 8.76 -5.76 -10.71
CA ASN A 112 8.16 -7.02 -11.13
C ASN A 112 8.96 -7.70 -12.25
N LEU A 113 9.36 -6.94 -13.26
CA LEU A 113 10.17 -7.45 -14.37
C LEU A 113 11.55 -7.94 -13.89
N ALA A 114 12.19 -7.20 -12.97
CA ALA A 114 13.47 -7.59 -12.39
C ALA A 114 13.39 -8.89 -11.56
N LEU A 115 12.24 -9.17 -10.91
CA LEU A 115 12.01 -10.43 -10.18
C LEU A 115 11.77 -11.64 -11.08
N LEU A 116 11.31 -11.40 -12.31
CA LEU A 116 11.05 -12.44 -13.31
C LEU A 116 12.30 -12.77 -14.14
N VAL A 117 13.11 -11.78 -14.48
CA VAL A 117 14.29 -11.96 -15.33
C VAL A 117 15.55 -12.14 -14.48
N PRO A 118 16.20 -13.32 -14.51
CA PRO A 118 17.48 -13.50 -13.84
C PRO A 118 18.54 -12.58 -14.48
N ARG A 119 19.31 -11.86 -13.64
CA ARG A 119 20.46 -10.99 -13.98
C ARG A 119 20.20 -9.52 -14.34
N CYS A 120 18.96 -9.03 -14.39
CA CYS A 120 18.69 -7.62 -14.67
C CYS A 120 18.63 -6.76 -13.39
N LYS A 121 19.71 -6.00 -13.08
CA LYS A 121 19.75 -4.85 -12.15
C LYS A 121 18.90 -4.98 -10.87
N LEU A 122 18.70 -6.20 -10.36
CA LEU A 122 17.71 -6.50 -9.33
C LEU A 122 18.06 -5.76 -8.04
N ALA A 123 19.35 -5.72 -7.68
CA ALA A 123 19.83 -4.98 -6.53
C ALA A 123 19.47 -3.49 -6.63
N PHE A 124 19.78 -2.83 -7.75
CA PHE A 124 19.50 -1.41 -7.95
C PHE A 124 18.00 -1.10 -7.87
N ILE A 125 17.16 -1.85 -8.60
CA ILE A 125 15.71 -1.63 -8.62
C ILE A 125 15.10 -1.94 -7.24
N SER A 126 15.55 -3.01 -6.57
CA SER A 126 15.10 -3.35 -5.21
C SER A 126 15.46 -2.27 -4.21
N THR A 127 16.69 -1.72 -4.26
CA THR A 127 17.09 -0.60 -3.40
C THR A 127 16.23 0.62 -3.65
N LEU A 128 15.93 0.96 -4.91
CA LEU A 128 15.10 2.12 -5.24
C LEU A 128 13.66 1.95 -4.72
N VAL A 129 13.09 0.74 -4.84
CA VAL A 129 11.77 0.40 -4.27
C VAL A 129 11.78 0.49 -2.75
N LEU A 130 12.83 -0.03 -2.09
CA LEU A 130 12.96 -0.01 -0.63
C LEU A 130 13.10 1.42 -0.10
N VAL A 131 13.97 2.23 -0.70
CA VAL A 131 14.15 3.64 -0.34
C VAL A 131 12.86 4.41 -0.55
N SER A 132 12.19 4.21 -1.68
CA SER A 132 10.92 4.89 -1.96
C SER A 132 9.82 4.48 -0.97
N ASN A 133 9.71 3.20 -0.60
CA ASN A 133 8.81 2.75 0.47
C ASN A 133 9.13 3.40 1.82
N PHE A 134 10.41 3.51 2.17
CA PHE A 134 10.84 4.13 3.42
C PHE A 134 10.48 5.62 3.48
N VAL A 135 10.75 6.37 2.41
CA VAL A 135 10.41 7.80 2.36
C VAL A 135 8.89 7.99 2.40
N MET A 136 8.12 7.17 1.69
CA MET A 136 6.65 7.18 1.77
C MET A 136 6.15 6.89 3.19
N PHE A 137 6.74 5.91 3.88
CA PHE A 137 6.44 5.60 5.28
C PHE A 137 6.63 6.82 6.20
N VAL A 138 7.78 7.50 6.08
CA VAL A 138 8.09 8.69 6.89
C VAL A 138 7.11 9.81 6.60
N CYS A 139 6.89 10.14 5.32
CA CYS A 139 5.97 11.20 4.94
C CYS A 139 4.54 10.90 5.41
N PHE A 140 4.05 9.67 5.21
CA PHE A 140 2.68 9.33 5.58
C PHE A 140 2.48 9.30 7.10
N SER A 141 3.44 8.76 7.85
CA SER A 141 3.41 8.78 9.32
C SER A 141 3.43 10.21 9.87
N SER A 142 4.20 11.10 9.25
CA SER A 142 4.25 12.51 9.65
C SER A 142 2.91 13.23 9.40
N ALA A 143 2.25 12.97 8.28
CA ALA A 143 0.93 13.53 7.97
C ALA A 143 -0.15 13.02 8.93
N ILE A 144 -0.11 11.73 9.29
CA ILE A 144 -0.99 11.14 10.31
C ILE A 144 -0.76 11.81 11.65
N CYS A 145 0.51 11.99 12.08
CA CYS A 145 0.84 12.65 13.34
C CYS A 145 0.32 14.10 13.40
N GLN A 146 0.50 14.87 12.32
CA GLN A 146 -0.04 16.22 12.22
C GLN A 146 -1.57 16.23 12.34
N LEU A 147 -2.26 15.27 11.71
CA LEU A 147 -3.71 15.15 11.80
C LEU A 147 -4.18 14.74 13.21
N VAL A 148 -3.47 13.84 13.91
CA VAL A 148 -3.74 13.51 15.33
C VAL A 148 -3.70 14.76 16.20
N LEU A 149 -2.65 15.58 16.04
CA LEU A 149 -2.47 16.79 16.84
C LEU A 149 -3.55 17.83 16.56
N ALA A 150 -4.09 17.86 15.34
CA ALA A 150 -5.11 18.82 14.92
C ALA A 150 -6.56 18.39 15.25
N THR A 151 -6.83 17.11 15.52
CA THR A 151 -8.20 16.59 15.67
C THR A 151 -8.54 16.09 17.08
N SER A 152 -9.81 16.22 17.47
CA SER A 152 -10.32 15.67 18.73
C SER A 152 -10.56 14.14 18.64
N HIS A 153 -10.70 13.47 19.79
CA HIS A 153 -10.73 12.00 19.94
C HIS A 153 -11.71 11.22 19.02
N ALA A 154 -12.71 11.86 18.44
CA ALA A 154 -13.76 11.21 17.65
C ALA A 154 -13.25 10.44 16.41
N HIS A 155 -12.10 10.84 15.83
CA HIS A 155 -11.53 10.19 14.64
C HIS A 155 -10.33 9.26 14.94
N GLY A 156 -9.94 9.12 16.21
CA GLY A 156 -8.73 8.39 16.61
C GLY A 156 -8.71 6.90 16.21
N LEU A 157 -9.83 6.20 16.33
CA LEU A 157 -9.92 4.77 15.96
C LEU A 157 -9.72 4.52 14.46
N ARG A 158 -10.31 5.37 13.61
CA ARG A 158 -10.13 5.26 12.15
C ARG A 158 -8.71 5.63 11.74
N LEU A 159 -8.14 6.65 12.38
CA LEU A 159 -6.76 7.06 12.12
C LEU A 159 -5.75 6.00 12.56
N LEU A 160 -6.00 5.31 13.69
CA LEU A 160 -5.21 4.17 14.13
C LEU A 160 -5.27 3.03 13.11
N ALA A 161 -6.47 2.72 12.57
CA ALA A 161 -6.61 1.71 11.52
C ALA A 161 -5.83 2.10 10.25
N ILE A 162 -5.88 3.37 9.83
CA ILE A 162 -5.07 3.90 8.72
C ILE A 162 -3.57 3.74 9.01
N LEU A 163 -3.11 4.07 10.21
CA LEU A 163 -1.71 3.94 10.61
C LEU A 163 -1.24 2.47 10.59
N CYS A 164 -2.05 1.57 11.12
CA CYS A 164 -1.75 0.13 11.16
C CYS A 164 -1.68 -0.45 9.74
N VAL A 165 -2.72 -0.23 8.93
CA VAL A 165 -2.84 -0.80 7.58
C VAL A 165 -1.95 -0.09 6.56
N GLY A 166 -1.60 1.18 6.77
CA GLY A 166 -0.71 1.92 5.87
C GLY A 166 0.75 1.76 6.27
N PRO A 167 1.31 2.73 7.02
CA PRO A 167 2.73 2.81 7.29
C PRO A 167 3.27 1.64 8.14
N VAL A 168 2.55 1.15 9.15
CA VAL A 168 3.07 0.05 9.99
C VAL A 168 3.21 -1.24 9.18
N CYS A 169 2.18 -1.65 8.44
CA CYS A 169 2.25 -2.79 7.54
C CYS A 169 3.35 -2.60 6.47
N GLN A 170 3.46 -1.40 5.89
CA GLN A 170 4.51 -1.09 4.91
C GLN A 170 5.92 -1.29 5.49
N GLY A 171 6.17 -0.75 6.70
CA GLY A 171 7.44 -0.91 7.41
C GLY A 171 7.76 -2.36 7.72
N LEU A 172 6.78 -3.13 8.21
CA LEU A 172 6.95 -4.56 8.50
C LEU A 172 7.32 -5.37 7.25
N LEU A 173 6.66 -5.11 6.12
CA LEU A 173 6.95 -5.78 4.85
C LEU A 173 8.35 -5.45 4.33
N VAL A 174 8.75 -4.17 4.41
CA VAL A 174 10.09 -3.70 4.03
C VAL A 174 11.16 -4.35 4.90
N CYS A 175 10.99 -4.34 6.23
CA CYS A 175 11.93 -4.96 7.16
C CYS A 175 12.06 -6.48 6.93
N ARG A 176 10.93 -7.16 6.69
CA ARG A 176 10.91 -8.59 6.40
C ARG A 176 11.62 -8.91 5.08
N LEU A 177 11.40 -8.11 4.04
CA LEU A 177 12.09 -8.28 2.76
C LEU A 177 13.60 -8.05 2.89
N LEU A 178 14.01 -6.99 3.60
CA LEU A 178 15.42 -6.71 3.89
C LEU A 178 16.10 -7.85 4.64
N ALA A 179 15.47 -8.37 5.70
CA ALA A 179 16.00 -9.48 6.48
C ALA A 179 16.22 -10.73 5.60
N ARG A 180 15.30 -11.00 4.67
CA ARG A 180 15.43 -12.14 3.74
C ARG A 180 16.46 -11.92 2.65
N ILE A 181 16.60 -10.72 2.12
CA ILE A 181 17.68 -10.38 1.18
C ILE A 181 19.03 -10.58 1.87
N TRP A 182 19.17 -10.08 3.10
CA TRP A 182 20.37 -10.27 3.90
C TRP A 182 20.67 -11.76 4.11
N LEU A 183 19.74 -12.53 4.71
CA LEU A 183 19.93 -13.97 4.96
C LEU A 183 20.20 -14.77 3.68
N SER A 184 19.55 -14.45 2.56
CA SER A 184 19.77 -15.13 1.29
C SER A 184 21.14 -14.84 0.68
N GLN A 185 21.73 -13.68 0.94
CA GLN A 185 23.12 -13.38 0.55
C GLN A 185 24.12 -14.21 1.35
N TRP A 186 23.85 -14.45 2.65
CA TRP A 186 24.66 -15.32 3.50
C TRP A 186 24.60 -16.81 3.12
N ILE A 187 23.58 -17.25 2.38
CA ILE A 187 23.46 -18.63 1.89
C ILE A 187 24.18 -18.85 0.54
N LEU A 188 24.53 -17.75 -0.16
CA LEU A 188 25.19 -17.77 -1.47
C LEU A 188 26.69 -17.41 -1.41
N VAL A 189 27.22 -17.13 -0.21
CA VAL A 189 28.66 -16.98 0.10
C VAL A 189 29.11 -18.23 0.86
#